data_AF-A0A6N7AWS9-F1
#
_entry.id   AF-A0A6N7AWS9-F1
#
_cell.length_a   1.000
_cell.length_b   1.000
_cell.length_c   1.000
_cell.angle_alpha   90.00
_cell.angle_beta   90.00
_cell.angle_gamma   90.00
#
_symmetry.space_group_name_H-M   'P 1'
#
loop_
_entity.id
_entity.type
_entity.pdbx_description
1 polymer ?
#
loop_
_entity_poly.entity_id
_entity_poly.type
_entity_poly.pdbx_seq_one_letter_code
_entity_poly.pdbx_strand_id
1 'polypeptide(L)'
;MIENNGIKNIFTFVAYWVVVPLILVGLFFLGRSIMLNVPMGENRTSARSGFWAGLVLFVIYFVYEIALFKTPEFVKIETLQLNIWGVISGLFLGFAMLFGIKYLIPTRIVGFLILFLTFSSASALYSYVFIQTFNEWLLSSTLGVAFGALLHIMIWPKSIHDIFVKLES
;
A
#
# COMPACT_ATOMS: atom_id res chain seq x y z
N MET A 1 6.13 34.12 -18.08
CA MET A 1 5.24 32.93 -18.10
C MET A 1 6.02 31.59 -18.09
N ILE A 2 7.30 31.57 -17.66
CA ILE A 2 8.18 30.38 -17.72
C ILE A 2 8.35 29.73 -16.33
N GLU A 3 8.07 30.46 -15.25
CA GLU A 3 8.33 30.04 -13.87
C GLU A 3 7.31 29.01 -13.33
N ASN A 4 6.09 29.02 -13.86
CA ASN A 4 4.99 28.19 -13.37
C ASN A 4 5.12 26.71 -13.78
N ASN A 5 5.96 26.39 -14.76
CA ASN A 5 6.16 25.02 -15.24
C ASN A 5 7.20 24.27 -14.40
N GLY A 6 8.22 24.97 -13.88
CA GLY A 6 9.26 24.36 -13.04
C GLY A 6 8.70 23.84 -11.71
N ILE A 7 7.90 24.66 -11.02
CA ILE A 7 7.30 24.31 -9.72
C ILE A 7 6.32 23.13 -9.87
N LYS A 8 5.47 23.15 -10.91
CA LYS A 8 4.55 22.04 -11.21
C LYS A 8 5.30 20.73 -11.42
N ASN A 9 6.37 20.75 -12.21
CA ASN A 9 7.19 19.56 -12.47
C ASN A 9 7.82 18.99 -11.19
N ILE A 10 8.27 19.86 -10.27
CA ILE A 10 8.82 19.42 -8.98
C ILE A 10 7.73 18.73 -8.14
N PHE A 11 6.55 19.34 -7.98
CA PHE A 11 5.46 18.72 -7.22
C PHE A 11 5.00 17.40 -7.81
N THR A 12 4.87 17.34 -9.14
CA THR A 12 4.53 16.12 -9.85
C THR A 12 5.61 15.06 -9.65
N PHE A 13 6.89 15.42 -9.75
CA PHE A 13 8.00 14.50 -9.52
C PHE A 13 7.99 13.95 -8.08
N VAL A 14 7.83 14.82 -7.08
CA VAL A 14 7.79 14.41 -5.66
C VAL A 14 6.59 13.51 -5.39
N ALA A 15 5.41 13.87 -5.86
CA ALA A 15 4.21 13.04 -5.67
C ALA A 15 4.37 11.66 -6.29
N TYR A 16 4.90 11.60 -7.51
CA TYR A 16 5.04 10.37 -8.27
C TYR A 16 6.18 9.48 -7.75
N TRP A 17 7.38 10.04 -7.58
CA TRP A 17 8.58 9.25 -7.27
C TRP A 17 8.90 9.13 -5.79
N VAL A 18 8.33 9.99 -4.93
CA VAL A 18 8.61 9.97 -3.49
C VAL A 18 7.37 9.51 -2.73
N VAL A 19 6.25 10.21 -2.88
CA VAL A 19 5.08 10.00 -2.03
C VAL A 19 4.44 8.63 -2.28
N VAL A 20 4.16 8.27 -3.53
CA VAL A 20 3.51 6.98 -3.85
C VAL A 20 4.38 5.78 -3.44
N PRO A 21 5.67 5.69 -3.83
CA PRO A 21 6.54 4.61 -3.35
C PRO A 21 6.64 4.55 -1.84
N LEU A 22 6.72 5.70 -1.15
CA LEU A 22 6.77 5.75 0.30
C LEU A 22 5.50 5.16 0.94
N ILE A 23 4.31 5.48 0.41
CA ILE A 23 3.04 4.90 0.89
C ILE A 23 3.03 3.38 0.69
N LEU A 24 3.40 2.91 -0.50
CA LEU A 24 3.41 1.47 -0.82
C LEU A 24 4.39 0.69 0.06
N VAL A 25 5.60 1.24 0.26
CA VAL A 25 6.58 0.70 1.20
C VAL A 25 6.04 0.73 2.63
N GLY A 26 5.35 1.80 3.04
CA GLY A 26 4.68 1.90 4.33
C GLY A 26 3.62 0.80 4.53
N LEU A 27 2.81 0.51 3.52
CA LEU A 27 1.82 -0.58 3.56
C LEU A 27 2.48 -1.95 3.68
N PHE A 28 3.59 -2.18 2.98
CA PHE A 28 4.37 -3.40 3.12
C PHE A 28 4.91 -3.57 4.54
N PHE A 29 5.52 -2.51 5.10
CA PHE A 29 6.02 -2.51 6.47
C PHE A 29 4.90 -2.64 7.51
N LEU A 30 3.70 -2.12 7.23
CA LEU A 30 2.53 -2.33 8.08
C LEU A 30 2.19 -3.83 8.15
N GLY A 31 2.16 -4.54 7.02
CA GLY A 31 1.95 -5.99 6.99
C GLY A 31 3.01 -6.75 7.79
N ARG A 32 4.27 -6.35 7.66
CA ARG A 32 5.37 -6.90 8.48
C ARG A 32 5.18 -6.60 9.97
N SER A 33 4.80 -5.38 10.32
CA SER A 33 4.60 -4.95 11.71
C SER A 33 3.47 -5.73 12.38
N ILE A 34 2.33 -5.89 11.69
CA ILE A 34 1.22 -6.71 12.19
C ILE A 34 1.71 -8.14 12.43
N MET A 35 2.38 -8.76 11.46
CA MET A 35 2.89 -10.13 11.56
C MET A 35 3.85 -10.34 12.75
N LEU A 36 4.73 -9.38 13.02
CA LEU A 36 5.71 -9.49 14.10
C LEU A 36 5.05 -9.42 15.47
N ASN A 37 3.99 -8.63 15.60
CA ASN A 37 3.38 -8.33 16.88
C ASN A 37 2.06 -9.09 17.15
N VAL A 38 1.63 -10.01 16.27
CA VAL A 38 0.48 -10.88 16.59
C VAL A 38 0.82 -11.75 17.83
N PRO A 39 -0.09 -11.84 18.84
CA PRO A 39 0.11 -12.66 20.04
C PRO A 39 0.47 -14.12 19.73
N MET A 40 1.27 -14.72 20.62
CA MET A 40 1.73 -16.11 20.48
C MET A 40 0.56 -17.10 20.40
N GLY A 41 0.72 -18.16 19.60
CA GLY A 41 -0.29 -19.18 19.36
C GLY A 41 -0.54 -19.41 17.86
N GLU A 42 -1.69 -19.99 17.53
CA GLU A 42 -2.05 -20.31 16.14
C GLU A 42 -2.14 -19.08 15.24
N ASN A 43 -2.56 -17.93 15.80
CA ASN A 43 -2.67 -16.68 15.06
C ASN A 43 -1.29 -16.19 14.56
N ARG A 44 -0.22 -16.37 15.35
CA ARG A 44 1.14 -15.99 14.94
C ARG A 44 1.65 -16.84 13.79
N THR A 45 1.38 -18.14 13.83
CA THR A 45 1.74 -19.05 12.72
C THR A 45 0.97 -18.68 11.46
N SER A 46 -0.34 -18.41 11.58
CA SER A 46 -1.17 -17.92 10.46
C SER A 46 -0.63 -16.61 9.88
N ALA A 47 -0.28 -15.64 10.74
CA ALA A 47 0.27 -14.35 10.34
C ALA A 47 1.60 -14.46 9.59
N ARG A 48 2.53 -15.29 10.09
CA ARG A 48 3.81 -15.57 9.44
C ARG A 48 3.63 -16.26 8.10
N SER A 49 2.78 -17.29 8.05
CA SER A 49 2.47 -17.99 6.81
C SER A 49 1.84 -17.05 5.79
N GLY A 50 0.94 -16.15 6.23
CA GLY A 50 0.35 -15.11 5.40
C GLY A 50 1.38 -14.19 4.76
N PHE A 51 2.33 -13.68 5.55
CA PHE A 51 3.41 -12.83 5.04
C PHE A 51 4.29 -13.54 4.01
N TRP A 52 4.75 -14.75 4.32
CA TRP A 52 5.60 -15.52 3.42
C TRP A 52 4.84 -15.96 2.15
N ALA A 53 3.59 -16.36 2.28
CA ALA A 53 2.74 -16.68 1.13
C ALA A 53 2.52 -15.45 0.24
N GLY A 54 2.34 -14.26 0.83
CA GLY A 54 2.25 -13.00 0.08
C GLY A 54 3.53 -12.68 -0.69
N LEU A 55 4.70 -12.93 -0.09
CA LEU A 55 5.99 -12.80 -0.79
C LEU A 55 6.16 -13.81 -1.92
N VAL A 56 5.82 -15.08 -1.69
CA VAL A 56 5.86 -16.12 -2.74
C VAL A 56 4.93 -15.73 -3.89
N LEU A 57 3.72 -15.27 -3.59
CA LEU A 57 2.77 -14.81 -4.60
C LEU A 57 3.31 -13.59 -5.37
N PHE A 58 4.00 -12.68 -4.69
CA PHE A 58 4.70 -11.57 -5.34
C PHE A 58 5.81 -12.07 -6.28
N VAL A 59 6.60 -13.06 -5.88
CA VAL A 59 7.62 -13.65 -6.76
C VAL A 59 6.99 -14.30 -8.00
N ILE A 60 5.87 -15.02 -7.84
CA ILE A 60 5.12 -15.59 -8.97
C ILE A 60 4.66 -14.48 -9.91
N TYR A 61 4.06 -13.41 -9.37
CA TYR A 61 3.63 -12.25 -10.14
C TYR A 61 4.81 -11.55 -10.86
N PHE A 62 5.93 -11.36 -10.16
CA PHE A 62 7.14 -10.76 -10.72
C PHE A 62 7.68 -11.56 -11.91
N VAL A 63 7.76 -12.89 -11.78
CA VAL A 63 8.21 -13.77 -12.87
C VAL A 63 7.22 -13.73 -14.04
N TYR A 64 5.91 -13.68 -13.76
CA TYR A 64 4.88 -13.57 -14.79
C TYR A 64 4.98 -12.27 -15.60
N GLU A 65 5.20 -11.14 -14.93
CA GLU A 65 5.24 -9.81 -15.54
C GLU A 65 6.63 -9.36 -15.99
N ILE A 66 7.66 -10.20 -15.86
CA ILE A 66 9.03 -9.81 -16.19
C ILE A 66 9.19 -9.39 -17.66
N ALA A 67 8.35 -9.93 -18.55
CA ALA A 67 8.32 -9.57 -19.98
C ALA A 67 7.83 -8.14 -20.23
N LEU A 68 7.05 -7.56 -19.31
CA LEU A 68 6.56 -6.18 -19.39
C LEU A 68 7.51 -5.17 -18.72
N PHE A 69 8.68 -5.62 -18.27
CA PHE A 69 9.67 -4.77 -17.63
C PHE A 69 10.13 -3.66 -18.57
N LYS A 70 9.93 -2.40 -18.17
CA LYS A 70 10.44 -1.21 -18.86
C LYS A 70 11.45 -0.50 -17.98
N THR A 71 12.47 0.08 -18.59
CA THR A 71 13.38 0.97 -17.88
C THR A 71 12.63 2.23 -17.45
N PRO A 72 12.74 2.65 -16.18
CA PRO A 72 11.99 3.79 -15.69
C PRO A 72 12.43 5.09 -16.39
N GLU A 73 11.53 5.68 -17.17
CA GLU A 73 11.74 7.00 -17.79
C GLU A 73 11.42 8.12 -16.78
N PHE A 74 12.44 8.64 -16.10
CA PHE A 74 12.28 9.71 -15.10
C PHE A 74 11.88 11.08 -15.68
N VAL A 75 11.92 11.25 -17.00
CA VAL A 75 11.90 12.57 -17.67
C VAL A 75 10.55 12.93 -18.30
N LYS A 76 9.68 11.94 -18.59
CA LYS A 76 8.38 12.17 -19.25
C LYS A 76 7.22 12.03 -18.27
N ILE A 77 7.14 12.90 -17.27
CA ILE A 77 5.93 12.97 -16.44
C ILE A 77 4.97 13.97 -17.10
N GLU A 78 4.22 13.49 -18.09
CA GLU A 78 3.18 14.25 -18.78
C GLU A 78 1.95 14.39 -17.87
N THR A 79 1.94 15.42 -17.04
CA THR A 79 0.79 15.89 -16.24
C THR A 79 0.21 14.89 -15.22
N LEU A 80 0.08 15.32 -13.96
CA LEU A 80 -0.59 14.53 -12.93
C LEU A 80 -2.11 14.53 -13.17
N GLN A 81 -2.64 13.54 -13.88
CA GLN A 81 -4.09 13.35 -14.00
C GLN A 81 -4.57 12.35 -12.95
N LEU A 82 -5.33 12.86 -11.98
CA LEU A 82 -5.94 12.00 -10.97
C LEU A 82 -7.21 11.38 -11.51
N ASN A 83 -7.20 10.05 -11.63
CA ASN A 83 -8.43 9.30 -11.83
C ASN A 83 -9.27 9.31 -10.53
N ILE A 84 -10.41 10.00 -10.56
CA ILE A 84 -11.33 10.15 -9.42
C ILE A 84 -11.84 8.79 -8.93
N TRP A 85 -12.13 7.86 -9.83
CA TRP A 85 -12.56 6.50 -9.46
C TRP A 85 -11.46 5.73 -8.73
N GLY A 86 -10.20 5.92 -9.16
CA GLY A 86 -9.03 5.43 -8.42
C GLY A 86 -8.99 5.99 -7.00
N VAL A 87 -9.15 7.30 -6.83
CA VAL A 87 -9.13 7.94 -5.51
C VAL A 87 -10.25 7.41 -4.61
N ILE A 88 -11.48 7.32 -5.12
CA ILE A 88 -12.64 6.84 -4.35
C ILE A 88 -12.43 5.38 -3.93
N SER A 89 -12.06 4.51 -4.86
CA SER A 89 -11.80 3.10 -4.56
C SER A 89 -10.65 2.94 -3.54
N GLY A 90 -9.57 3.69 -3.71
CA GLY A 90 -8.47 3.74 -2.76
C GLY A 90 -8.91 4.20 -1.37
N LEU A 91 -9.72 5.25 -1.28
CA LEU A 91 -10.25 5.77 -0.01
C LEU A 91 -11.00 4.68 0.75
N PHE A 92 -11.96 4.03 0.09
CA PHE A 92 -12.72 2.94 0.72
C PHE A 92 -11.82 1.78 1.12
N LEU A 93 -10.87 1.39 0.27
CA LEU A 93 -9.92 0.33 0.57
C LEU A 93 -9.04 0.66 1.79
N GLY A 94 -8.46 1.86 1.86
CA GLY A 94 -7.61 2.27 2.98
C GLY A 94 -8.36 2.38 4.30
N PHE A 95 -9.59 2.90 4.25
CA PHE A 95 -10.47 2.96 5.42
C PHE A 95 -10.87 1.56 5.90
N ALA A 96 -11.35 0.72 4.98
CA ALA A 96 -11.75 -0.66 5.27
C ALA A 96 -10.56 -1.52 5.71
N MET A 97 -9.35 -1.24 5.22
CA MET A 97 -8.13 -1.93 5.63
C MET A 97 -7.84 -1.72 7.12
N LEU A 98 -7.81 -0.46 7.60
CA LEU A 98 -7.58 -0.20 9.03
C LEU A 98 -8.69 -0.76 9.91
N PHE A 99 -9.94 -0.66 9.46
CA PHE A 99 -11.07 -1.30 10.11
C PHE A 99 -10.83 -2.82 10.20
N GLY A 100 -10.53 -3.46 9.08
CA GLY A 100 -10.25 -4.90 8.99
C GLY A 100 -9.11 -5.32 9.91
N ILE A 101 -8.00 -4.58 9.96
CA ILE A 101 -6.87 -4.85 10.87
C ILE A 101 -7.36 -4.94 12.32
N LYS A 102 -8.16 -3.98 12.79
CA LYS A 102 -8.68 -3.97 14.16
C LYS A 102 -9.48 -5.23 14.52
N TYR A 103 -10.34 -5.70 13.61
CA TYR A 103 -11.23 -6.83 13.86
C TYR A 103 -10.60 -8.19 13.55
N LEU A 104 -9.71 -8.27 12.56
CA LEU A 104 -9.13 -9.53 12.10
C LEU A 104 -7.87 -9.94 12.86
N ILE A 105 -7.09 -9.01 13.44
CA ILE A 105 -5.90 -9.33 14.26
C ILE A 105 -6.15 -10.46 15.29
N PRO A 106 -7.22 -10.44 16.09
CA PRO A 106 -7.45 -11.49 17.09
C PRO A 106 -7.92 -12.83 16.49
N THR A 107 -8.12 -12.92 15.18
CA THR A 107 -8.68 -14.10 14.51
C THR A 107 -7.63 -14.85 13.71
N ARG A 108 -7.89 -16.14 13.44
CA ARG A 108 -7.03 -16.97 12.56
C ARG A 108 -6.95 -16.44 11.11
N ILE A 109 -7.90 -15.59 10.71
CA ILE A 109 -8.02 -15.01 9.36
C ILE A 109 -6.98 -13.90 9.12
N VAL A 110 -6.29 -13.42 10.17
CA VAL A 110 -5.23 -12.40 10.06
C VAL A 110 -4.16 -12.74 9.01
N GLY A 111 -3.86 -14.04 8.82
CA GLY A 111 -2.92 -14.49 7.79
C GLY A 111 -3.33 -14.08 6.37
N PHE A 112 -4.63 -14.14 6.03
CA PHE A 112 -5.11 -13.68 4.72
C PHE A 112 -4.97 -12.18 4.56
N LEU A 113 -5.28 -11.41 5.61
CA LEU A 113 -5.11 -9.96 5.58
C LEU A 113 -3.64 -9.59 5.32
N ILE A 114 -2.70 -10.23 6.03
CA ILE A 114 -1.27 -9.98 5.86
C ILE A 114 -0.81 -10.43 4.47
N LEU A 115 -1.29 -11.55 3.95
CA LEU A 115 -1.02 -12.02 2.60
C LEU A 115 -1.40 -10.97 1.57
N PHE A 116 -2.67 -10.52 1.59
CA PHE A 116 -3.15 -9.51 0.65
C PHE A 116 -2.38 -8.20 0.79
N LEU A 117 -2.10 -7.75 2.00
CA LEU A 117 -1.37 -6.51 2.24
C LEU A 117 0.08 -6.59 1.72
N THR A 118 0.76 -7.70 1.98
CA THR A 118 2.16 -7.94 1.54
C THR A 118 2.24 -8.08 0.02
N PHE A 119 1.37 -8.90 -0.57
CA PHE A 119 1.33 -9.11 -2.02
C PHE A 119 0.94 -7.84 -2.77
N SER A 120 -0.13 -7.16 -2.35
CA SER A 120 -0.64 -5.97 -3.06
C SER A 120 0.33 -4.79 -2.97
N SER A 121 0.97 -4.55 -1.82
CA SER A 121 1.95 -3.48 -1.67
C SER A 121 3.22 -3.73 -2.51
N ALA A 122 3.76 -4.95 -2.48
CA ALA A 122 4.94 -5.31 -3.25
C ALA A 122 4.67 -5.32 -4.76
N SER A 123 3.55 -5.93 -5.19
CA SER A 123 3.17 -5.95 -6.61
C SER A 123 2.86 -4.56 -7.11
N ALA A 124 2.07 -3.75 -6.38
CA ALA A 124 1.80 -2.36 -6.76
C ALA A 124 3.09 -1.55 -6.89
N LEU A 125 4.05 -1.70 -5.97
CA LEU A 125 5.33 -0.99 -6.04
C LEU A 125 6.13 -1.40 -7.29
N TYR A 126 6.19 -2.70 -7.59
CA TYR A 126 6.85 -3.21 -8.78
C TYR A 126 6.17 -2.69 -10.06
N SER A 127 4.85 -2.84 -10.17
CA SER A 127 4.09 -2.39 -11.35
C SER A 127 4.22 -0.88 -11.55
N TYR A 128 4.21 -0.11 -10.45
CA TYR A 128 4.32 1.34 -10.47
C TYR A 128 5.68 1.81 -10.98
N VAL A 129 6.77 1.19 -10.53
CA VAL A 129 8.14 1.58 -10.91
C VAL A 129 8.51 1.07 -12.31
N PHE A 130 8.19 -0.19 -12.63
CA PHE A 130 8.76 -0.90 -13.77
C PHE A 130 7.81 -1.15 -14.95
N ILE A 131 6.50 -1.26 -14.72
CA ILE A 131 5.53 -1.55 -15.81
C ILE A 131 4.94 -0.25 -16.37
N GLN A 132 4.60 0.69 -15.47
CA GLN A 132 4.09 2.03 -15.76
C GLN A 132 2.74 2.12 -16.50
N THR A 133 2.11 0.99 -16.84
CA THR A 133 0.88 0.92 -17.65
C THR A 133 -0.35 1.51 -16.96
N PHE A 134 -0.44 1.47 -15.62
CA PHE A 134 -1.64 1.90 -14.87
C PHE A 134 -1.33 3.00 -13.85
N ASN A 135 -0.28 3.80 -14.08
CA ASN A 135 0.27 4.64 -13.03
C ASN A 135 -0.67 5.75 -12.57
N GLU A 136 -1.54 6.29 -13.42
CA GLU A 136 -2.58 7.24 -12.98
C GLU A 136 -3.56 6.60 -12.00
N TRP A 137 -4.02 5.38 -12.30
CA TRP A 137 -4.97 4.67 -11.45
C TRP A 137 -4.31 4.18 -10.15
N LEU A 138 -3.10 3.64 -10.24
CA LEU A 138 -2.30 3.24 -9.08
C LEU A 138 -1.96 4.43 -8.19
N LEU A 139 -1.52 5.55 -8.76
CA LEU A 139 -1.22 6.78 -8.02
C LEU A 139 -2.47 7.29 -7.31
N SER A 140 -3.58 7.45 -8.03
CA SER A 140 -4.86 7.89 -7.46
C SER A 140 -5.33 6.97 -6.35
N SER A 141 -5.27 5.66 -6.58
CA SER A 141 -5.71 4.67 -5.59
C SER A 141 -4.79 4.66 -4.37
N THR A 142 -3.49 4.81 -4.54
CA THR A 142 -2.53 4.85 -3.42
C THR A 142 -2.72 6.09 -2.56
N LEU A 143 -2.92 7.27 -3.18
CA LEU A 143 -3.27 8.49 -2.48
C LEU A 143 -4.63 8.37 -1.77
N GLY A 144 -5.61 7.76 -2.45
CA GLY A 144 -6.89 7.40 -1.86
C GLY A 144 -6.73 6.53 -0.61
N VAL A 145 -5.93 5.46 -0.68
CA VAL A 145 -5.66 4.56 0.45
C VAL A 145 -5.05 5.31 1.62
N ALA A 146 -4.04 6.15 1.39
CA ALA A 146 -3.44 6.96 2.43
C ALA A 146 -4.46 7.91 3.08
N PHE A 147 -5.26 8.60 2.27
CA PHE A 147 -6.30 9.50 2.76
C PHE A 147 -7.39 8.76 3.54
N GLY A 148 -7.90 7.64 3.03
CA GLY A 148 -8.90 6.81 3.70
C GLY A 148 -8.40 6.24 5.03
N ALA A 149 -7.13 5.82 5.08
CA ALA A 149 -6.48 5.40 6.32
C ALA A 149 -6.40 6.55 7.34
N LEU A 150 -5.94 7.74 6.93
CA LEU A 150 -5.89 8.93 7.80
C LEU A 150 -7.29 9.35 8.29
N LEU A 151 -8.31 9.24 7.42
CA LEU A 151 -9.69 9.56 7.76
C LEU A 151 -10.22 8.60 8.83
N HIS A 152 -9.96 7.30 8.68
CA HIS A 152 -10.31 6.30 9.71
C HIS A 152 -9.65 6.63 11.06
N ILE A 153 -8.37 7.04 11.05
CA ILE A 153 -7.64 7.44 12.25
C ILE A 153 -8.26 8.70 12.87
N MET A 154 -8.66 9.68 12.06
CA MET A 154 -9.29 10.91 12.51
C MET A 154 -10.65 10.63 13.18
N ILE A 155 -11.46 9.70 12.64
CA ILE A 155 -12.76 9.34 13.21
C ILE A 155 -12.60 8.46 14.47
N TRP A 156 -11.67 7.50 14.46
CA TRP A 156 -11.41 6.60 15.58
C TRP A 156 -9.93 6.63 16.01
N PRO A 157 -9.49 7.70 16.72
CA PRO A 157 -8.09 7.85 17.12
C PRO A 157 -7.63 6.72 18.05
N LYS A 158 -8.53 6.19 18.88
CA LYS A 158 -8.26 5.03 19.75
C LYS A 158 -7.96 3.75 18.97
N SER A 159 -8.34 3.66 17.69
CA SER A 159 -8.07 2.48 16.88
C SER A 159 -6.58 2.21 16.70
N ILE A 160 -5.75 3.25 16.58
CA ILE A 160 -4.30 3.06 16.51
C ILE A 160 -3.78 2.52 17.84
N HIS A 161 -4.20 3.15 18.95
CA HIS A 161 -3.76 2.75 20.28
C HIS A 161 -4.16 1.30 20.58
N ASP A 162 -5.40 0.90 20.28
CA ASP A 162 -5.86 -0.48 20.47
C ASP A 162 -5.10 -1.49 19.59
N ILE A 163 -4.71 -1.10 18.36
CA ILE A 163 -3.90 -1.95 17.49
C ILE A 163 -2.51 -2.12 18.09
N PHE A 164 -1.80 -1.05 18.44
CA PHE A 164 -0.43 -1.15 18.97
C PHE A 164 -0.37 -1.76 20.37
N VAL A 165 -1.35 -1.50 21.25
CA VAL A 165 -1.40 -2.10 22.59
C VAL A 165 -1.71 -3.61 22.52
N LYS A 166 -2.61 -4.06 21.64
CA LYS A 166 -2.84 -5.51 21.43
C LYS A 166 -1.65 -6.23 20.80
N LEU A 167 -0.76 -5.48 20.17
CA LEU A 167 0.47 -5.98 19.56
C LEU A 167 1.61 -6.10 20.61
N GLU A 168 1.54 -5.34 21.72
CA GLU A 168 2.49 -5.41 22.84
C GLU A 168 2.09 -6.38 23.96
N SER A 169 0.81 -6.78 24.05
CA SER A 169 0.28 -7.73 25.05
C SER A 169 0.41 -9.20 24.63
#